data_AF-A0A2M7DVU2-F1
#
_entry.id   AF-A0A2M7DVU2-F1
#
_cell.length_a   1.000
_cell.length_b   1.000
_cell.length_c   1.000
_cell.angle_alpha   90.00
_cell.angle_beta   90.00
_cell.angle_gamma   90.00
#
_symmetry.space_group_name_H-M   'P 1'
#
loop_
_entity.id
_entity.type
_entity.pdbx_description
1 polymer ?
#
loop_
_entity_poly.entity_id
_entity_poly.type
_entity_poly.pdbx_seq_one_letter_code
_entity_poly.pdbx_strand_id
1 'polypeptide(L)'
;MVAISFVATGIVFVIAYLLGGKGRYISLYKVLGYAYIICWLSIIPYIGLIPSLWLLVVLVVALQVVMGLSKRRAIIAGAILFCSWLIFFLVLMIIGIAAKKFTDITKRHVDVTEKYMSETERVPEMPVSVEENMGEEPFKIINKLPEDFPDDIPVYKGAKLASTMAIGDGKSLNLTTDASFEEVKKYYKEELKKRGWETTVMEAEGYITIAAYKVKDERGLTVAISGGTSVGGAAIMIIYKD
;
A
#
# COMPACT_ATOMS: atom_id res chain seq x y z
N MET A 1 -8.78 25.55 17.94
CA MET A 1 -10.23 25.24 18.00
C MET A 1 -11.10 26.28 17.30
N VAL A 2 -10.89 27.60 17.52
CA VAL A 2 -11.73 28.67 16.96
C VAL A 2 -11.83 28.66 15.43
N ALA A 3 -10.73 28.40 14.72
CA ALA A 3 -10.74 28.31 13.25
C ALA A 3 -11.59 27.13 12.74
N ILE A 4 -11.54 25.98 13.42
CA ILE A 4 -12.31 24.79 13.05
C ILE A 4 -13.81 25.04 13.29
N SER A 5 -14.17 25.61 14.44
CA SER A 5 -15.57 25.95 14.74
C SER A 5 -16.13 27.01 13.77
N PHE A 6 -15.31 27.95 13.31
CA PHE A 6 -15.69 28.92 12.30
C PHE A 6 -16.01 28.25 10.95
N VAL A 7 -15.11 27.41 10.44
CA VAL A 7 -15.31 26.69 9.16
C VAL A 7 -16.51 25.74 9.26
N ALA A 8 -16.61 24.97 10.34
CA ALA A 8 -17.73 24.04 10.56
C ALA A 8 -19.09 24.78 10.58
N THR A 9 -19.16 25.92 11.27
CA THR A 9 -20.37 26.74 11.30
C THR A 9 -20.69 27.34 9.93
N GLY A 10 -19.67 27.66 9.13
CA GLY A 10 -19.83 28.08 7.73
C GLY A 10 -20.52 27.01 6.88
N ILE A 11 -20.09 25.76 7.00
CA ILE A 11 -20.70 24.61 6.27
C ILE A 11 -22.17 24.43 6.70
N VAL A 12 -22.44 24.47 8.00
CA VAL A 12 -23.81 24.41 8.55
C VAL A 12 -24.67 25.54 7.99
N PHE A 13 -24.14 26.76 7.96
CA PHE A 13 -24.85 27.93 7.47
C PHE A 13 -25.20 27.80 5.98
N VAL A 14 -24.27 27.34 5.15
CA VAL A 14 -24.50 27.13 3.71
C VAL A 14 -25.59 26.08 3.49
N ILE A 15 -25.52 24.93 4.17
CA ILE A 15 -26.55 23.87 4.05
C ILE A 15 -27.92 24.39 4.49
N ALA A 16 -27.98 25.11 5.61
CA ALA A 16 -29.21 25.69 6.11
C ALA A 16 -29.77 26.77 5.18
N TYR A 17 -28.91 27.57 4.56
CA TYR A 17 -29.30 28.58 3.57
C TYR A 17 -29.85 27.93 2.29
N LEU A 18 -29.21 26.87 1.79
CA LEU A 18 -29.70 26.08 0.65
C LEU A 18 -31.08 25.46 0.92
N LEU A 19 -31.39 25.13 2.18
CA LEU A 19 -32.69 24.62 2.60
C LEU A 19 -33.74 25.72 2.88
N GLY A 20 -33.43 26.97 2.52
CA GLY A 20 -34.33 28.12 2.60
C GLY A 20 -34.26 28.89 3.92
N GLY A 21 -33.18 28.74 4.69
CA GLY A 21 -32.93 29.50 5.91
C GLY A 21 -32.64 30.97 5.64
N LYS A 22 -33.17 31.86 6.48
CA LYS A 22 -33.05 33.33 6.35
C LYS A 22 -32.21 33.98 7.45
N GLY A 23 -31.55 33.18 8.28
CA GLY A 23 -30.80 33.66 9.43
C GLY A 23 -29.48 34.34 9.05
N ARG A 24 -28.88 35.01 10.05
CA ARG A 24 -27.55 35.62 9.92
C ARG A 24 -26.49 34.67 10.44
N TYR A 25 -25.40 34.52 9.69
CA TYR A 25 -24.25 33.69 10.06
C TYR A 25 -23.74 33.98 11.47
N ILE A 26 -23.58 35.26 11.82
CA ILE A 26 -23.02 35.66 13.14
C ILE A 26 -23.90 35.21 14.31
N SER A 27 -25.23 35.17 14.12
CA SER A 27 -26.16 34.69 15.15
C SER A 27 -26.03 33.19 15.34
N LEU A 28 -25.87 32.45 14.23
CA LEU A 28 -25.69 31.00 14.27
C LEU A 28 -24.35 30.64 14.92
N TYR A 29 -23.29 31.37 14.58
CA TYR A 29 -21.96 31.23 15.16
C TYR A 29 -21.94 31.46 16.67
N LYS A 30 -22.66 32.47 17.17
CA LYS A 30 -22.76 32.71 18.62
C LYS A 30 -23.46 31.55 19.34
N VAL A 31 -24.60 31.10 18.82
CA VAL A 31 -25.38 30.03 19.45
C VAL A 31 -24.60 28.71 19.47
N LEU A 32 -24.00 28.33 18.34
CA LEU A 32 -23.17 27.12 18.29
C LEU A 32 -21.88 27.27 19.10
N GLY A 33 -21.28 28.46 19.13
CA GLY A 33 -20.09 28.77 19.94
C GLY A 33 -20.33 28.54 21.44
N TYR A 34 -21.49 28.94 21.98
CA TYR A 34 -21.84 28.62 23.36
C TYR A 34 -22.09 27.12 23.57
N ALA A 35 -22.69 26.44 22.60
CA ALA A 35 -22.92 25.00 22.66
C ALA A 35 -21.60 24.20 22.75
N TYR A 36 -20.55 24.65 22.06
CA TYR A 36 -19.22 24.03 22.10
C TYR A 36 -18.52 24.14 23.45
N ILE A 37 -18.92 25.06 24.33
CA ILE A 37 -18.34 25.16 25.68
C ILE A 37 -18.60 23.88 26.47
N ILE A 38 -19.74 23.23 26.24
CA ILE A 38 -20.11 21.96 26.89
C ILE A 38 -19.20 20.81 26.44
N CYS A 39 -18.56 20.91 25.26
CA CYS A 39 -17.63 19.90 24.78
C CYS A 39 -16.33 19.79 25.58
N TRP A 40 -16.03 20.76 26.45
CA TRP A 40 -14.93 20.63 27.42
C TRP A 40 -15.16 19.45 28.38
N LEU A 41 -16.42 19.06 28.64
CA LEU A 41 -16.73 17.89 29.48
C LEU A 41 -16.30 16.57 28.83
N SER A 42 -16.01 16.55 27.53
CA SER A 42 -15.49 15.37 26.83
C SER A 42 -14.07 14.99 27.26
N ILE A 43 -13.39 15.81 28.06
CA ILE A 43 -12.09 15.47 28.68
C ILE A 43 -12.24 14.31 29.68
N ILE A 44 -13.43 14.13 30.27
CA ILE A 44 -13.69 13.05 31.21
C ILE A 44 -13.92 11.75 30.44
N PRO A 45 -13.14 10.67 30.70
CA PRO A 45 -13.36 9.37 30.10
C PRO A 45 -14.83 8.91 30.26
N TYR A 46 -15.38 8.27 29.23
CA TYR A 46 -16.77 7.74 29.17
C TYR A 46 -17.92 8.77 29.10
N ILE A 47 -17.67 10.06 29.38
CA ILE A 47 -18.71 11.12 29.29
C ILE A 47 -18.78 11.75 27.89
N GLY A 48 -17.74 11.61 27.05
CA GLY A 48 -17.62 12.27 25.75
C GLY A 48 -18.73 12.00 24.71
N LEU A 49 -19.51 10.94 24.88
CA LEU A 49 -20.69 10.69 24.02
C LEU A 49 -21.85 11.65 24.31
N ILE A 50 -22.02 12.09 25.56
CA ILE A 50 -23.14 12.92 25.98
C ILE A 50 -23.07 14.33 25.35
N PRO A 51 -21.94 15.06 25.38
CA PRO A 51 -21.80 16.34 24.68
C PRO A 51 -22.01 16.24 23.17
N SER A 52 -21.63 15.09 22.57
CA SER A 52 -21.77 14.85 21.14
C SER A 52 -23.24 14.70 20.72
N LEU A 53 -24.04 13.97 21.50
CA LEU A 53 -25.49 13.87 21.27
C LEU A 53 -26.21 15.19 21.57
N TRP A 54 -25.76 15.92 22.59
CA TRP A 54 -26.30 17.25 22.91
C TRP A 54 -26.10 18.26 21.77
N LEU A 55 -24.92 18.25 21.13
CA LEU A 55 -24.64 19.13 20.00
C LEU A 55 -25.59 18.90 18.82
N LEU A 56 -26.01 17.66 18.55
CA LEU A 56 -26.98 17.38 17.49
C LEU A 56 -28.34 18.01 17.79
N VAL A 57 -28.79 17.94 19.05
CA VAL A 57 -30.05 18.57 19.48
C VAL A 57 -29.95 20.09 19.38
N VAL A 58 -28.87 20.68 19.89
CA VAL A 58 -28.65 22.14 19.84
C VAL A 58 -28.52 22.63 18.40
N LEU A 59 -27.87 21.86 17.52
CA LEU A 59 -27.77 22.18 16.09
C LEU A 59 -29.17 22.30 15.45
N VAL A 60 -30.04 21.31 15.66
CA VAL A 60 -31.40 21.32 15.10
C VAL A 60 -32.21 22.51 15.66
N VAL A 61 -32.11 22.79 16.96
CA VAL A 61 -32.80 23.93 17.59
C VAL A 61 -32.24 25.26 17.08
N ALA A 62 -30.92 25.39 16.96
CA ALA A 62 -30.27 26.58 16.43
C ALA A 62 -30.70 26.87 14.99
N LEU A 63 -30.81 25.84 14.15
CA LEU A 63 -31.33 25.97 12.78
C LEU A 63 -32.80 26.39 12.75
N GLN A 64 -33.62 25.94 13.69
CA GLN A 64 -35.01 26.37 13.78
C GLN A 64 -35.13 27.84 14.22
N VAL A 65 -34.45 28.21 15.31
CA VAL A 65 -34.58 29.51 15.96
C VAL A 65 -33.85 30.61 15.18
N VAL A 66 -32.61 30.34 14.75
CA VAL A 66 -31.75 31.35 14.13
C VAL A 66 -32.00 31.47 12.62
N MET A 67 -32.14 30.31 11.95
CA MET A 67 -32.31 30.28 10.50
C MET A 67 -33.78 30.27 10.07
N GLY A 68 -34.72 30.11 11.01
CA GLY A 68 -36.16 30.10 10.74
C GLY A 68 -36.63 28.85 9.98
N LEU A 69 -35.86 27.75 10.01
CA LEU A 69 -36.23 26.54 9.29
C LEU A 69 -37.40 25.82 9.97
N SER A 70 -38.25 25.19 9.17
CA SER A 70 -39.25 24.26 9.68
C SER A 70 -38.59 23.02 10.30
N LYS A 71 -39.24 22.42 11.29
CA LYS A 71 -38.70 21.26 12.04
C LYS A 71 -38.15 20.15 11.13
N ARG A 72 -38.88 19.81 10.05
CA ARG A 72 -38.46 18.78 9.08
C ARG A 72 -37.17 19.16 8.34
N ARG A 73 -37.04 20.40 7.88
CA ARG A 73 -35.86 20.86 7.13
C ARG A 73 -34.62 20.98 8.03
N ALA A 74 -34.80 21.42 9.27
CA ALA A 74 -33.71 21.48 10.24
C ALA A 74 -33.16 20.08 10.59
N ILE A 75 -34.04 19.07 10.72
CA ILE A 75 -33.62 17.68 10.95
C ILE A 75 -32.86 17.14 9.73
N ILE A 76 -33.35 17.39 8.51
CA ILE A 76 -32.67 16.96 7.28
C ILE A 76 -31.27 17.59 7.17
N ALA A 77 -31.14 18.89 7.47
CA ALA A 77 -29.85 19.58 7.48
C ALA A 77 -28.85 18.93 8.44
N GLY A 78 -29.30 18.63 9.66
CA GLY A 78 -28.48 17.93 10.66
C GLY A 78 -28.10 16.51 10.23
N ALA A 79 -29.04 15.77 9.65
CA ALA A 79 -28.80 14.41 9.15
C ALA A 79 -27.79 14.37 8.01
N ILE A 80 -27.85 15.31 7.05
CA ILE A 80 -26.88 15.41 5.95
C ILE A 80 -25.46 15.61 6.48
N LEU A 81 -25.29 16.52 7.44
CA LEU A 81 -24.00 16.78 8.08
C LEU A 81 -23.46 15.54 8.80
N PHE A 82 -24.32 14.87 9.57
CA PHE A 82 -23.95 13.68 10.32
C PHE A 82 -23.61 12.51 9.38
N CYS A 83 -24.40 12.28 8.34
CA CYS A 83 -24.11 11.25 7.32
C CYS A 83 -22.82 11.55 6.56
N SER A 84 -22.57 12.81 6.17
CA SER A 84 -21.32 13.19 5.51
C SER A 84 -20.12 12.92 6.40
N TRP A 85 -20.24 13.17 7.71
CA TRP A 85 -19.21 12.88 8.69
C TRP A 85 -18.98 11.37 8.85
N LEU A 86 -20.06 10.57 8.93
CA LEU A 86 -19.97 9.11 8.97
C LEU A 86 -19.30 8.52 7.72
N ILE A 87 -19.66 9.00 6.53
CA ILE A 87 -19.07 8.54 5.26
C ILE A 87 -17.57 8.85 5.24
N PHE A 88 -17.17 10.05 5.67
CA PHE A 88 -15.76 10.42 5.78
C PHE A 88 -14.99 9.47 6.72
N PHE A 89 -15.56 9.17 7.90
CA PHE A 89 -14.95 8.21 8.83
C PHE A 89 -14.88 6.79 8.27
N LEU A 90 -15.90 6.35 7.54
CA LEU A 90 -15.91 5.04 6.89
C LEU A 90 -14.83 4.95 5.80
N VAL A 91 -14.64 6.00 5.01
CA VAL A 91 -13.55 6.09 4.03
C VAL A 91 -12.18 6.02 4.72
N LEU A 92 -11.98 6.78 5.80
CA LEU A 92 -10.73 6.71 6.58
C LEU A 92 -10.50 5.31 7.18
N MET A 93 -11.55 4.65 7.65
CA MET A 93 -11.45 3.27 8.15
C MET A 93 -11.02 2.29 7.05
N ILE A 94 -11.59 2.39 5.84
CA ILE A 94 -11.19 1.56 4.70
C ILE A 94 -9.72 1.82 4.33
N ILE A 95 -9.30 3.09 4.27
CA ILE A 95 -7.89 3.45 4.02
C ILE A 95 -6.98 2.89 5.11
N GLY A 96 -7.40 2.98 6.38
CA GLY A 96 -6.66 2.42 7.51
C GLY A 96 -6.49 0.89 7.43
N ILE A 97 -7.53 0.17 7.01
CA ILE A 97 -7.46 -1.28 6.79
C ILE A 97 -6.48 -1.61 5.65
N ALA A 98 -6.53 -0.86 4.54
CA ALA A 98 -5.61 -1.05 3.42
C ALA A 98 -4.16 -0.74 3.82
N ALA A 99 -3.93 0.35 4.56
CA ALA A 99 -2.61 0.73 5.07
C ALA A 99 -2.07 -0.30 6.07
N LYS A 100 -2.93 -0.85 6.95
CA LYS A 100 -2.55 -1.93 7.87
C LYS A 100 -2.14 -3.18 7.10
N LYS A 101 -2.92 -3.60 6.10
CA LYS A 101 -2.61 -4.77 5.27
C LYS A 101 -1.27 -4.61 4.54
N PHE A 102 -0.99 -3.41 4.00
CA PHE A 102 0.31 -3.09 3.38
C PHE A 102 1.45 -3.16 4.41
N THR A 103 1.27 -2.56 5.58
CA THR A 103 2.27 -2.56 6.66
C THR A 103 2.57 -3.97 7.17
N ASP A 104 1.55 -4.82 7.29
CA ASP A 104 1.69 -6.23 7.70
C ASP A 104 2.45 -7.05 6.64
N ILE A 105 2.25 -6.75 5.35
CA ILE A 105 3.02 -7.37 4.26
C ILE A 105 4.48 -6.91 4.35
N THR A 106 4.74 -5.61 4.51
CA THR A 106 6.11 -5.08 4.62
C THR A 106 6.84 -5.64 5.83
N LYS A 107 6.21 -5.70 7.00
CA LYS A 107 6.81 -6.29 8.21
C LYS A 107 7.20 -7.75 8.01
N ARG A 108 6.34 -8.56 7.38
CA ARG A 108 6.70 -9.96 7.07
C ARG A 108 7.93 -10.07 6.19
N HIS A 109 8.08 -9.19 5.20
CA HIS A 109 9.27 -9.20 4.34
C HIS A 109 10.53 -8.78 5.10
N VAL A 110 10.42 -7.79 5.99
CA VAL A 110 11.53 -7.33 6.83
C VAL A 110 11.95 -8.41 7.84
N ASP A 111 11.01 -9.01 8.58
CA ASP A 111 11.30 -10.06 9.57
C ASP A 111 11.95 -11.28 8.92
N VAL A 112 11.48 -11.66 7.72
CA VAL A 112 12.06 -12.75 6.94
C VAL A 112 13.50 -12.40 6.53
N THR A 113 13.74 -11.18 6.04
CA THR A 113 15.07 -10.71 5.64
C THR A 113 16.03 -10.64 6.83
N GLU A 114 15.57 -10.11 7.96
CA GLU A 114 16.34 -10.01 9.21
C GLU A 114 16.69 -11.41 9.75
N LYS A 115 15.74 -12.35 9.69
CA LYS A 115 16.00 -13.75 10.04
C LYS A 115 17.10 -14.35 9.16
N TYR A 116 17.02 -14.19 7.84
CA TYR A 116 18.06 -14.68 6.93
C TYR A 116 19.42 -14.01 7.20
N MET A 117 19.48 -12.70 7.42
CA MET A 117 20.73 -11.99 7.71
C MET A 117 21.38 -12.48 9.03
N SER A 118 20.59 -12.69 10.08
CA SER A 118 21.08 -13.20 11.37
C SER A 118 21.50 -14.69 11.35
N GLU A 119 20.96 -15.47 10.41
CA GLU A 119 21.38 -16.85 10.15
C GLU A 119 22.69 -16.87 9.34
N THR A 120 22.87 -15.91 8.43
CA THR A 120 24.04 -15.82 7.54
C THR A 120 25.29 -15.30 8.27
N GLU A 121 25.12 -14.40 9.24
CA GLU A 121 26.22 -13.87 10.08
C GLU A 121 26.78 -14.90 11.07
N ARG A 122 26.01 -15.94 11.42
CA ARG A 122 26.45 -17.04 12.30
C ARG A 122 27.22 -18.15 11.59
N VAL A 123 27.48 -18.00 10.29
CA VAL A 123 28.35 -18.91 9.55
C VAL A 123 29.80 -18.54 9.89
N PRO A 124 30.57 -19.41 10.56
CA PRO A 124 31.98 -19.12 10.85
C PRO A 124 32.72 -18.89 9.53
N GLU A 125 33.56 -17.86 9.46
CA GLU A 125 34.48 -17.65 8.34
C GLU A 125 35.31 -18.92 8.15
N MET A 126 34.97 -19.73 7.14
CA MET A 126 35.76 -20.89 6.80
C MET A 126 37.09 -20.41 6.23
N PRO A 127 38.24 -20.93 6.71
CA PRO A 127 39.51 -20.62 6.08
C PRO A 127 39.45 -21.09 4.63
N VAL A 128 39.74 -20.17 3.70
CA VAL A 128 39.87 -20.48 2.28
C VAL A 128 41.14 -21.32 2.10
N SER A 129 41.01 -22.63 2.35
CA SER A 129 41.85 -23.65 1.74
C SER A 129 41.01 -24.27 0.63
N VAL A 130 41.37 -23.94 -0.61
CA VAL A 130 40.90 -24.68 -1.79
C VAL A 130 41.54 -26.06 -1.71
N GLU A 131 40.86 -26.96 -1.01
CA GLU A 131 41.06 -28.39 -1.16
C GLU A 131 39.74 -28.97 -1.66
N GLU A 132 39.80 -29.31 -2.94
CA GLU A 132 38.82 -30.04 -3.71
C GLU A 132 38.51 -31.37 -3.01
N ASN A 133 37.43 -31.41 -2.23
CA ASN A 133 36.77 -32.65 -1.87
C ASN A 133 35.27 -32.49 -2.05
N MET A 134 34.84 -32.95 -3.21
CA MET A 134 33.49 -33.12 -3.69
C MET A 134 32.72 -34.04 -2.73
N GLY A 135 31.99 -33.45 -1.78
CA GLY A 135 30.87 -34.08 -1.09
C GLY A 135 29.60 -33.76 -1.86
N GLU A 136 29.00 -34.79 -2.45
CA GLU A 136 27.91 -34.73 -3.42
C GLU A 136 26.65 -34.07 -2.85
N GLU A 137 26.40 -32.79 -3.17
CA GLU A 137 25.15 -32.33 -3.79
C GLU A 137 25.47 -31.13 -4.71
N PRO A 138 25.31 -31.27 -6.04
CA PRO A 138 26.06 -30.46 -6.99
C PRO A 138 25.50 -29.03 -7.14
N PHE A 139 26.39 -28.04 -7.12
CA PHE A 139 26.24 -26.88 -8.01
C PHE A 139 26.12 -27.41 -9.44
N LYS A 140 24.89 -27.69 -9.86
CA LYS A 140 24.62 -28.19 -11.20
C LYS A 140 24.69 -26.97 -12.14
N ILE A 141 25.81 -26.82 -12.83
CA ILE A 141 25.88 -25.93 -14.00
C ILE A 141 25.00 -26.57 -15.07
N ILE A 142 23.71 -26.21 -15.05
CA ILE A 142 22.78 -26.65 -16.09
C ILE A 142 22.93 -25.65 -17.24
N ASN A 143 23.57 -26.07 -18.33
CA ASN A 143 23.65 -25.28 -19.57
C ASN A 143 22.31 -25.25 -20.35
N LYS A 144 21.24 -25.75 -19.75
CA LYS A 144 19.89 -25.83 -20.33
C LYS A 144 18.87 -25.45 -19.27
N LEU A 145 17.82 -24.77 -19.71
CA LEU A 145 16.67 -24.46 -18.87
C LEU A 145 16.13 -25.77 -18.25
N PRO A 146 15.75 -25.78 -16.96
CA PRO A 146 15.12 -26.96 -16.34
C PRO A 146 13.90 -27.42 -17.17
N GLU A 147 13.71 -28.74 -17.31
CA GLU A 147 12.60 -29.30 -18.12
C GLU A 147 11.21 -28.96 -17.54
N ASP A 148 11.16 -28.68 -16.24
CA ASP A 148 9.99 -28.27 -15.48
C ASP A 148 9.78 -26.74 -15.44
N PHE A 149 10.55 -25.98 -16.22
CA PHE A 149 10.42 -24.52 -16.22
C PHE A 149 9.08 -24.07 -16.84
N PRO A 150 8.28 -23.22 -16.16
CA PRO A 150 6.98 -22.82 -16.66
C PRO A 150 7.05 -22.03 -17.98
N ASP A 151 6.32 -22.50 -19.01
CA ASP A 151 6.27 -21.87 -20.33
C ASP A 151 5.71 -20.43 -20.32
N ASP A 152 4.97 -20.08 -19.28
CA ASP A 152 4.34 -18.78 -19.12
C ASP A 152 5.28 -17.71 -18.55
N ILE A 153 6.47 -18.09 -18.08
CA ILE A 153 7.53 -17.17 -17.67
C ILE A 153 8.43 -16.88 -18.89
N PRO A 154 8.49 -15.64 -19.38
CA PRO A 154 9.33 -15.30 -20.52
C PRO A 154 10.82 -15.35 -20.13
N VAL A 155 11.64 -15.98 -20.96
CA VAL A 155 13.11 -15.92 -20.88
C VAL A 155 13.61 -14.98 -21.98
N TYR A 156 14.54 -14.07 -21.66
CA TYR A 156 15.07 -13.13 -22.66
C TYR A 156 15.82 -13.88 -23.77
N LYS A 157 15.49 -13.57 -25.03
CA LYS A 157 16.11 -14.23 -26.19
C LYS A 157 17.59 -13.84 -26.28
N GLY A 158 18.48 -14.81 -26.17
CA GLY A 158 19.93 -14.58 -26.14
C GLY A 158 20.53 -14.47 -24.74
N ALA A 159 19.73 -14.70 -23.69
CA ALA A 159 20.27 -14.94 -22.35
C ALA A 159 20.89 -16.34 -22.25
N LYS A 160 22.03 -16.43 -21.57
CA LYS A 160 22.75 -17.67 -21.25
C LYS A 160 22.47 -18.01 -19.79
N LEU A 161 22.14 -19.26 -19.52
CA LEU A 161 21.94 -19.75 -18.16
C LEU A 161 23.30 -19.87 -17.46
N ALA A 162 23.50 -19.07 -16.42
CA ALA A 162 24.72 -19.10 -15.61
C ALA A 162 24.58 -20.11 -14.47
N SER A 163 23.46 -20.10 -13.75
CA SER A 163 23.19 -21.06 -12.68
C SER A 163 21.70 -21.17 -12.35
N THR A 164 21.36 -22.27 -11.65
CA THR A 164 20.04 -22.49 -11.04
C THR A 164 20.22 -22.82 -9.57
N MET A 165 19.42 -22.23 -8.68
CA MET A 165 19.49 -22.54 -7.24
C MET A 165 18.09 -22.63 -6.64
N ALA A 166 17.85 -23.57 -5.73
CA ALA A 166 16.65 -23.56 -4.90
C ALA A 166 16.73 -22.42 -3.88
N ILE A 167 15.64 -21.67 -3.71
CA ILE A 167 15.52 -20.59 -2.72
C ILE A 167 14.22 -20.80 -1.94
N GLY A 168 14.33 -21.33 -0.72
CA GLY A 168 13.16 -21.72 0.07
C GLY A 168 12.31 -22.74 -0.68
N ASP A 169 11.01 -22.44 -0.85
CA ASP A 169 10.07 -23.26 -1.64
C ASP A 169 10.09 -22.93 -3.14
N GLY A 170 10.96 -22.03 -3.59
CA GLY A 170 11.04 -21.57 -4.98
C GLY A 170 12.34 -21.97 -5.66
N LYS A 171 12.44 -21.66 -6.94
CA LYS A 171 13.64 -21.85 -7.78
C LYS A 171 14.09 -20.49 -8.29
N SER A 172 15.41 -20.30 -8.33
CA SER A 172 16.05 -19.14 -8.94
C SER A 172 16.84 -19.54 -10.17
N LEU A 173 16.69 -18.75 -11.22
CA LEU A 173 17.36 -18.88 -12.49
C LEU A 173 18.22 -17.63 -12.70
N ASN A 174 19.54 -17.80 -12.67
CA ASN A 174 20.50 -16.72 -12.91
C ASN A 174 20.98 -16.80 -14.35
N LEU A 175 20.69 -15.76 -15.12
CA LEU A 175 21.03 -15.64 -16.52
C LEU A 175 21.94 -14.43 -16.74
N THR A 176 22.75 -14.50 -17.77
CA THR A 176 23.55 -13.38 -18.27
C THR A 176 23.25 -13.13 -19.75
N THR A 177 23.35 -11.89 -20.19
CA THR A 177 23.19 -11.56 -21.61
C THR A 177 24.11 -10.42 -22.01
N ASP A 178 24.52 -10.43 -23.28
CA ASP A 178 25.31 -9.37 -23.89
C ASP A 178 24.44 -8.15 -24.29
N ALA A 179 23.11 -8.27 -24.17
CA ALA A 179 22.16 -7.18 -24.42
C ALA A 179 22.20 -6.11 -23.33
N SER A 180 21.81 -4.88 -23.70
CA SER A 180 21.83 -3.76 -22.76
C SER A 180 20.74 -3.88 -21.68
N PHE A 181 21.01 -3.30 -20.51
CA PHE A 181 20.06 -3.22 -19.40
C PHE A 181 18.68 -2.67 -19.82
N GLU A 182 18.66 -1.63 -20.65
CA GLU A 182 17.41 -0.99 -21.11
C GLU A 182 16.56 -1.90 -22.01
N GLU A 183 17.21 -2.68 -22.89
CA GLU A 183 16.52 -3.63 -23.77
C GLU A 183 15.88 -4.77 -22.99
N VAL A 184 16.63 -5.33 -22.04
CA VAL A 184 16.16 -6.43 -21.18
C VAL A 184 15.02 -5.94 -20.28
N LYS A 185 15.17 -4.74 -19.69
CA LYS A 185 14.13 -4.08 -18.89
C LYS A 185 12.83 -3.92 -19.67
N LYS A 186 12.91 -3.39 -20.90
CA LYS A 186 11.75 -3.18 -21.77
C LYS A 186 11.05 -4.50 -22.10
N TYR A 187 11.82 -5.52 -22.46
CA TYR A 187 11.29 -6.86 -22.76
C TYR A 187 10.44 -7.42 -21.64
N TYR A 188 10.96 -7.48 -20.40
CA TYR A 188 10.22 -8.07 -19.29
C TYR A 188 8.98 -7.26 -18.90
N LYS A 189 9.03 -5.92 -18.95
CA LYS A 189 7.85 -5.07 -18.70
C LYS A 189 6.72 -5.33 -19.71
N GLU A 190 7.06 -5.59 -20.98
CA GLU A 190 6.08 -5.82 -22.03
C GLU A 190 5.57 -7.27 -22.06
N GLU A 191 6.46 -8.25 -22.02
CA GLU A 191 6.09 -9.66 -22.17
C GLU A 191 5.31 -10.21 -20.96
N LEU A 192 5.65 -9.79 -19.73
CA LEU A 192 4.89 -10.20 -18.54
C LEU A 192 3.45 -9.70 -18.62
N LYS A 193 3.25 -8.43 -19.03
CA LYS A 193 1.91 -7.86 -19.21
C LYS A 193 1.14 -8.55 -20.34
N LYS A 194 1.77 -8.82 -21.49
CA LYS A 194 1.15 -9.56 -22.60
C LYS A 194 0.70 -10.96 -22.19
N ARG A 195 1.45 -11.61 -21.30
CA ARG A 195 1.14 -12.95 -20.75
C ARG A 195 0.19 -12.93 -19.55
N GLY A 196 -0.42 -11.78 -19.26
CA GLY A 196 -1.47 -11.63 -18.25
C GLY A 196 -0.98 -11.55 -16.81
N TRP A 197 0.30 -11.26 -16.59
CA TRP A 197 0.83 -11.04 -15.24
C TRP A 197 0.52 -9.61 -14.76
N GLU A 198 0.09 -9.50 -13.50
CA GLU A 198 0.00 -8.21 -12.82
C GLU A 198 1.38 -7.85 -12.27
N THR A 199 1.95 -6.72 -12.69
CA THR A 199 3.34 -6.36 -12.38
C THR A 199 3.43 -5.15 -11.45
N THR A 200 4.22 -5.26 -10.39
CA THR A 200 4.73 -4.14 -9.59
C THR A 200 6.21 -3.94 -9.89
N VAL A 201 6.61 -2.70 -10.18
CA VAL A 201 7.98 -2.37 -10.58
C VAL A 201 8.64 -1.52 -9.51
N MET A 202 9.84 -1.92 -9.12
CA MET A 202 10.77 -1.12 -8.32
C MET A 202 12.01 -0.86 -9.17
N GLU A 203 12.30 0.41 -9.45
CA GLU A 203 13.39 0.81 -10.34
C GLU A 203 14.37 1.73 -9.60
N ALA A 204 15.65 1.44 -9.76
CA ALA A 204 16.77 2.24 -9.26
C ALA A 204 17.80 2.41 -10.39
N GLU A 205 18.80 3.27 -10.18
CA GLU A 205 19.84 3.48 -11.20
C GLU A 205 20.62 2.17 -11.44
N GLY A 206 20.62 1.68 -12.69
CA GLY A 206 21.30 0.44 -13.08
C GLY A 206 20.67 -0.86 -12.58
N TYR A 207 19.47 -0.80 -11.97
CA TYR A 207 18.82 -1.96 -11.38
C TYR A 207 17.29 -1.86 -11.45
N ILE A 208 16.61 -2.96 -11.74
CA ILE A 208 15.15 -3.03 -11.68
C ILE A 208 14.69 -4.38 -11.14
N THR A 209 13.69 -4.34 -10.28
CA THR A 209 12.94 -5.52 -9.83
C THR A 209 11.50 -5.42 -10.31
N ILE A 210 11.02 -6.47 -10.97
CA ILE A 210 9.65 -6.63 -11.41
C ILE A 210 9.06 -7.80 -10.63
N ALA A 211 8.20 -7.50 -9.65
CA ALA A 211 7.36 -8.49 -9.01
C ALA A 211 6.11 -8.70 -9.88
N ALA A 212 5.84 -9.94 -10.26
CA ALA A 212 4.74 -10.34 -11.12
C ALA A 212 3.89 -11.39 -10.41
N TYR A 213 2.56 -11.25 -10.48
CA TYR A 213 1.63 -12.15 -9.84
C TYR A 213 0.49 -12.57 -10.78
N LYS A 214 0.06 -13.82 -10.65
CA LYS A 214 -1.15 -14.36 -11.30
C LYS A 214 -2.16 -14.78 -10.24
N VAL A 215 -3.19 -13.95 -10.05
CA VAL A 215 -4.24 -14.16 -9.04
C VAL A 215 -4.97 -15.49 -9.20
N LYS A 216 -5.18 -15.95 -10.44
CA LYS A 216 -5.89 -17.21 -10.71
C LYS A 216 -5.12 -18.46 -10.29
N ASP A 217 -3.79 -18.40 -10.32
CA ASP A 217 -2.93 -19.57 -10.10
C ASP A 217 -2.20 -19.51 -8.74
N GLU A 218 -2.42 -18.44 -7.96
CA GLU A 218 -1.66 -18.10 -6.75
C GLU A 218 -0.13 -18.07 -6.93
N ARG A 219 0.36 -17.98 -8.17
CA ARG A 219 1.79 -18.00 -8.51
C ARG A 219 2.43 -16.62 -8.47
N GLY A 220 3.61 -16.57 -7.85
CA GLY A 220 4.46 -15.39 -7.75
C GLY A 220 5.75 -15.55 -8.55
N LEU A 221 6.14 -14.49 -9.24
CA LEU A 221 7.35 -14.38 -10.04
C LEU A 221 8.06 -13.09 -9.66
N THR A 222 9.38 -13.14 -9.48
CA THR A 222 10.22 -11.95 -9.35
C THR A 222 11.30 -12.00 -10.41
N VAL A 223 11.39 -10.96 -11.22
CA VAL A 223 12.49 -10.76 -12.18
C VAL A 223 13.31 -9.58 -11.70
N ALA A 224 14.54 -9.82 -11.27
CA ALA A 224 15.52 -8.78 -11.00
C ALA A 224 16.49 -8.68 -12.17
N ILE A 225 16.75 -7.47 -12.63
CA ILE A 225 17.69 -7.17 -13.70
C ILE A 225 18.68 -6.17 -13.12
N SER A 226 19.97 -6.47 -13.27
CA SER A 226 21.04 -5.53 -12.95
C SER A 226 21.89 -5.27 -14.18
N GLY A 227 22.38 -4.04 -14.32
CA GLY A 227 23.51 -3.77 -15.19
C GLY A 227 24.73 -4.51 -14.63
N GLY A 228 25.24 -5.48 -15.36
CA GLY A 228 26.32 -6.36 -14.91
C GLY A 228 27.69 -5.86 -15.37
N THR A 229 28.55 -5.62 -14.39
CA THR A 229 30.00 -5.42 -14.40
C THR A 229 30.76 -6.06 -15.58
N SER A 230 31.68 -5.28 -16.17
CA SER A 230 32.61 -5.60 -17.26
C SER A 230 31.96 -5.92 -18.63
N VAL A 231 31.90 -4.88 -19.48
CA VAL A 231 31.54 -4.91 -20.91
C VAL A 231 30.04 -5.14 -21.20
N GLY A 232 29.21 -4.14 -20.87
CA GLY A 232 27.95 -3.86 -21.58
C GLY A 232 26.74 -4.80 -21.39
N GLY A 233 26.89 -5.92 -20.70
CA GLY A 233 25.83 -6.91 -20.50
C GLY A 233 24.90 -6.65 -19.31
N ALA A 234 23.80 -7.40 -19.25
CA ALA A 234 22.86 -7.41 -18.13
C ALA A 234 22.82 -8.79 -17.47
N ALA A 235 22.67 -8.82 -16.15
CA ALA A 235 22.36 -10.03 -15.40
C ALA A 235 20.86 -10.04 -15.08
N ILE A 236 20.25 -11.22 -15.21
CA ILE A 236 18.82 -11.43 -14.98
C ILE A 236 18.69 -12.55 -13.94
N MET A 237 18.00 -12.28 -12.85
CA MET A 237 17.63 -13.27 -11.86
C MET A 237 16.12 -13.44 -11.90
N ILE A 238 15.66 -14.66 -12.16
CA ILE A 238 14.25 -15.02 -12.16
C ILE A 238 14.00 -15.93 -10.96
N ILE A 239 13.18 -15.49 -10.02
CA ILE A 239 12.73 -16.30 -8.88
C ILE A 239 11.27 -16.63 -9.11
N TYR A 240 10.95 -17.91 -9.13
CA TYR A 240 9.58 -18.39 -9.28
C TYR A 240 9.27 -19.47 -8.25
N LYS A 241 8.01 -19.54 -7.86
CA LYS A 241 7.47 -20.61 -7.03
C LYS A 241 6.43 -21.36 -7.84
N ASP A 242 6.55 -22.69 -7.84
CA ASP A 242 5.58 -23.60 -8.45
C ASP A 242 4.23 -23.52 -7.70
#